data_AF-A0A7X8LMQ5-F1
#
_entry.id   AF-A0A7X8LMQ5-F1
#
_cell.length_a   1.000
_cell.length_b   1.000
_cell.length_c   1.000
_cell.angle_alpha   90.00
_cell.angle_beta   90.00
_cell.angle_gamma   90.00
#
_symmetry.space_group_name_H-M   'P 1'
#
loop_
_entity.id
_entity.type
_entity.pdbx_description
1 polymer ?
#
loop_
_entity_poly.entity_id
_entity_poly.type
_entity_poly.pdbx_seq_one_letter_code
_entity_poly.pdbx_strand_id
1 'polypeptide(L)'
;MINTFALHPAASKSLIARAVCQLPEVKQAWQNGKIFIGHGSTNVAVAQELLNIKIEHPEQYISGVISQGVACATEPQGRLKPWCIERGRVLDVDWIEFVNTFEAGDIFIKGANAIDPGGNVGILLGDLQGGTIGKSIGILKARGIQIIVPVGLEKMIPSCLAAQKLMGIEKSAGTLGMKSGYITLSDATIISEIESLKILLDLDAIQVAAGGVGGMEGAVVLAVNYKDEATEQELFKLIKGLSRKQRLNIKRKSCRDCEDPCVMLDN
;
A
#
# COMPACT_ATOMS: atom_id res chain seq x y z
N MET A 1 19.37 -18.40 -16.23
CA MET A 1 20.20 -18.36 -15.01
C MET A 1 19.36 -17.80 -13.86
N ILE A 2 19.80 -17.91 -12.60
CA ILE A 2 19.01 -17.48 -11.43
C ILE A 2 19.79 -16.46 -10.60
N ASN A 3 19.14 -15.36 -10.26
CA ASN A 3 19.65 -14.38 -9.30
C ASN A 3 18.76 -14.31 -8.06
N THR A 4 19.37 -14.09 -6.90
CA THR A 4 18.66 -13.90 -5.64
C THR A 4 19.06 -12.59 -4.97
N PHE A 5 18.09 -11.93 -4.34
CA PHE A 5 18.32 -10.70 -3.60
C PHE A 5 17.22 -10.46 -2.57
N ALA A 6 17.56 -9.68 -1.54
CA ALA A 6 16.62 -9.25 -0.52
C ALA A 6 16.23 -7.77 -0.72
N LEU A 7 14.97 -7.45 -0.48
CA LEU A 7 14.47 -6.08 -0.43
C LEU A 7 13.87 -5.81 0.94
N HIS A 8 14.28 -4.72 1.59
CA HIS A 8 13.59 -4.21 2.76
C HIS A 8 12.31 -3.48 2.35
N PRO A 9 11.33 -3.29 3.25
CA PRO A 9 10.01 -2.74 2.90
C PRO A 9 10.02 -1.38 2.17
N ALA A 10 11.03 -0.53 2.40
CA ALA A 10 11.12 0.78 1.71
C ALA A 10 11.60 0.64 0.25
N ALA A 11 12.51 -0.31 -0.01
CA ALA A 11 12.93 -0.65 -1.36
C ALA A 11 11.78 -1.31 -2.14
N SER A 12 11.08 -2.27 -1.52
CA SER A 12 9.86 -2.88 -2.07
C SER A 12 8.80 -1.86 -2.48
N LYS A 13 8.46 -0.92 -1.58
CA LYS A 13 7.49 0.14 -1.88
C LYS A 13 7.89 0.99 -3.07
N SER A 14 9.18 1.29 -3.20
CA SER A 14 9.70 2.07 -4.33
C SER A 14 9.69 1.28 -5.65
N LEU A 15 9.98 -0.02 -5.60
CA LEU A 15 9.85 -0.92 -6.75
C LEU A 15 8.39 -0.99 -7.24
N ILE A 16 7.47 -1.23 -6.31
CA ILE A 16 6.02 -1.31 -6.55
C ILE A 16 5.49 0.01 -7.11
N ALA A 17 5.90 1.13 -6.54
CA ALA A 17 5.49 2.45 -7.02
C ALA A 17 5.86 2.69 -8.50
N ARG A 18 7.09 2.32 -8.89
CA ARG A 18 7.55 2.39 -10.28
C ARG A 18 6.68 1.55 -11.20
N ALA A 19 6.40 0.31 -10.82
CA ALA A 19 5.58 -0.59 -11.62
C ALA A 19 4.15 -0.08 -11.78
N VAL A 20 3.52 0.40 -10.70
CA VAL A 20 2.18 1.00 -10.75
C VAL A 20 2.12 2.14 -11.78
N CYS A 21 3.12 3.03 -11.78
CA CYS A 21 3.16 4.14 -12.74
C CYS A 21 3.39 3.70 -14.20
N GLN A 22 3.88 2.48 -14.41
CA GLN A 22 4.07 1.92 -15.75
C GLN A 22 2.83 1.23 -16.32
N LEU A 23 1.82 0.96 -15.50
CA LEU A 23 0.57 0.32 -15.94
C LEU A 23 -0.13 1.16 -17.03
N PRO A 24 -0.58 0.52 -18.14
CA PRO A 24 -1.29 1.21 -19.22
C PRO A 24 -2.51 2.00 -18.73
N GLU A 25 -3.31 1.42 -17.83
CA GLU A 25 -4.49 2.05 -17.25
C GLU A 25 -4.17 3.31 -16.44
N VAL A 26 -3.05 3.31 -15.69
CA VAL A 26 -2.60 4.46 -14.91
C VAL A 26 -2.13 5.57 -15.85
N LYS A 27 -1.39 5.24 -16.90
CA LYS A 27 -0.98 6.22 -17.93
C LYS A 27 -2.17 6.81 -18.68
N GLN A 28 -3.17 6.00 -18.99
CA GLN A 28 -4.39 6.44 -19.66
C GLN A 28 -5.19 7.40 -18.78
N ALA A 29 -5.41 7.05 -17.50
CA ALA A 29 -6.09 7.91 -16.54
C ALA A 29 -5.30 9.19 -16.26
N TRP A 30 -3.97 9.12 -16.23
CA TRP A 30 -3.10 10.29 -16.08
C TRP A 30 -3.31 11.32 -17.20
N GLN A 31 -3.52 10.86 -18.44
CA GLN A 31 -3.72 11.76 -19.57
C GLN A 31 -5.16 12.26 -19.69
N ASN A 32 -6.14 11.38 -19.45
CA ASN A 32 -7.52 11.61 -19.90
C ASN A 32 -8.56 11.60 -18.78
N GLY A 33 -8.27 10.99 -17.63
CA GLY A 33 -9.24 10.73 -16.57
C GLY A 33 -8.77 11.22 -15.19
N LYS A 34 -9.24 10.52 -14.16
CA LYS A 34 -9.02 10.79 -12.75
C LYS A 34 -8.26 9.66 -12.08
N ILE A 35 -7.37 10.01 -11.17
CA ILE A 35 -6.65 9.09 -10.31
C ILE A 35 -6.82 9.56 -8.87
N PHE A 36 -7.32 8.67 -8.02
CA PHE A 36 -7.30 8.86 -6.57
C PHE A 36 -6.18 8.04 -5.96
N ILE A 37 -5.37 8.63 -5.09
CA ILE A 37 -4.33 7.93 -4.32
C ILE A 37 -4.61 8.16 -2.83
N GLY A 38 -5.02 7.10 -2.13
CA GLY A 38 -5.37 7.18 -0.70
C GLY A 38 -4.15 7.26 0.23
N HIS A 39 -4.39 7.46 1.53
CA HIS A 39 -3.33 7.42 2.55
C HIS A 39 -2.63 6.06 2.64
N GLY A 40 -1.34 6.08 2.95
CA GLY A 40 -0.53 4.88 3.23
C GLY A 40 0.90 4.98 2.70
N SER A 41 1.86 4.37 3.39
CA SER A 41 3.29 4.50 3.05
C SER A 41 3.64 4.06 1.63
N THR A 42 3.03 2.98 1.12
CA THR A 42 3.22 2.56 -0.28
C THR A 42 2.60 3.56 -1.26
N ASN A 43 1.44 4.12 -0.90
CA ASN A 43 0.74 5.10 -1.74
C ASN A 43 1.52 6.42 -1.83
N VAL A 44 2.20 6.83 -0.75
CA VAL A 44 3.15 7.96 -0.78
C VAL A 44 4.25 7.70 -1.83
N ALA A 45 4.79 6.47 -1.90
CA ALA A 45 5.79 6.14 -2.90
C ALA A 45 5.21 6.23 -4.33
N VAL A 46 3.97 5.75 -4.55
CA VAL A 46 3.26 5.92 -5.83
C VAL A 46 3.08 7.39 -6.18
N ALA A 47 2.62 8.22 -5.24
CA ALA A 47 2.42 9.65 -5.47
C ALA A 47 3.73 10.38 -5.81
N GLN A 48 4.83 10.09 -5.10
CA GLN A 48 6.15 10.66 -5.41
C GLN A 48 6.63 10.28 -6.81
N GLU A 49 6.45 9.01 -7.20
CA GLU A 49 6.87 8.52 -8.51
C GLU A 49 6.00 9.12 -9.63
N LEU A 50 4.67 9.08 -9.47
CA LEU A 50 3.71 9.53 -10.48
C LEU A 50 3.76 11.04 -10.70
N LEU A 51 3.87 11.82 -9.62
CA LEU A 51 3.94 13.28 -9.66
C LEU A 51 5.37 13.80 -9.86
N ASN A 52 6.37 12.92 -9.81
CA ASN A 52 7.80 13.27 -9.82
C ASN A 52 8.16 14.34 -8.77
N ILE A 53 7.68 14.13 -7.53
CA ILE A 53 7.92 15.03 -6.39
C ILE A 53 8.65 14.31 -5.25
N LYS A 54 9.28 15.11 -4.38
CA LYS A 54 9.80 14.63 -3.10
C LYS A 54 8.88 15.11 -1.98
N ILE A 55 8.45 14.20 -1.11
CA ILE A 55 7.65 14.53 0.07
C ILE A 55 8.58 14.49 1.29
N GLU A 56 8.75 15.64 1.95
CA GLU A 56 9.64 15.77 3.11
C GLU A 56 9.06 15.13 4.36
N HIS A 57 7.73 15.22 4.53
CA HIS A 57 6.98 14.72 5.68
C HIS A 57 5.98 13.62 5.27
N PRO A 58 6.46 12.45 4.81
CA PRO A 58 5.60 11.38 4.31
C PRO A 58 4.61 10.85 5.35
N GLU A 59 4.93 10.96 6.64
CA GLU A 59 4.06 10.60 7.76
C GLU A 59 2.71 11.34 7.76
N GLN A 60 2.66 12.56 7.21
CA GLN A 60 1.42 13.35 7.09
C GLN A 60 0.43 12.74 6.10
N TYR A 61 0.85 11.82 5.23
CA TYR A 61 -0.01 11.13 4.26
C TYR A 61 -0.31 9.68 4.65
N ILE A 62 -0.07 9.32 5.90
CA ILE A 62 -0.24 7.96 6.41
C ILE A 62 -1.26 8.03 7.54
N SER A 63 -2.25 7.14 7.54
CA SER A 63 -3.28 7.11 8.58
C SER A 63 -3.18 5.88 9.48
N GLY A 64 -2.91 4.69 8.94
CA GLY A 64 -2.82 3.44 9.69
C GLY A 64 -1.41 2.86 9.67
N VAL A 65 -0.93 2.39 10.81
CA VAL A 65 0.44 1.89 10.99
C VAL A 65 0.48 0.71 11.95
N ILE A 66 1.42 -0.21 11.71
CA ILE A 66 1.83 -1.21 12.69
C ILE A 66 3.22 -0.80 13.14
N SER A 67 3.32 -0.19 14.30
CA SER A 67 4.54 0.44 14.81
C SER A 67 4.50 0.51 16.33
N GLN A 68 5.67 0.57 16.97
CA GLN A 68 5.81 0.70 18.42
C GLN A 68 4.96 -0.35 19.18
N GLY A 69 5.00 -1.61 18.68
CA GLY A 69 4.39 -2.79 19.27
C GLY A 69 2.94 -3.10 18.87
N VAL A 70 2.25 -2.22 18.13
CA VAL A 70 0.80 -2.36 17.90
C VAL A 70 0.31 -1.88 16.54
N ALA A 71 -0.86 -2.39 16.13
CA ALA A 71 -1.67 -1.78 15.09
C ALA A 71 -2.39 -0.54 15.64
N CYS A 72 -2.19 0.60 15.00
CA CYS A 72 -2.73 1.89 15.44
C CYS A 72 -2.84 2.87 14.26
N ALA A 73 -3.14 4.12 14.57
CA ALA A 73 -3.13 5.23 13.63
C ALA A 73 -1.97 6.18 13.89
N THR A 74 -1.61 6.98 12.89
CA THR A 74 -0.78 8.19 13.06
C THR A 74 -1.60 9.30 13.72
N GLU A 75 -0.96 10.39 14.13
CA GLU A 75 -1.69 11.55 14.63
C GLU A 75 -2.64 12.12 13.56
N PRO A 76 -3.91 12.39 13.90
CA PRO A 76 -4.82 13.05 12.97
C PRO A 76 -4.43 14.50 12.69
N GLN A 77 -3.90 15.20 13.71
CA GLN A 77 -3.46 16.59 13.57
C GLN A 77 -2.28 16.68 12.60
N GLY A 78 -2.38 17.57 11.61
CA GLY A 78 -1.36 17.74 10.58
C GLY A 78 -1.38 16.68 9.48
N ARG A 79 -2.35 15.75 9.48
CA ARG A 79 -2.54 14.82 8.36
C ARG A 79 -3.05 15.57 7.13
N LEU A 80 -2.36 15.39 6.02
CA LEU A 80 -2.72 16.00 4.74
C LEU A 80 -3.75 15.16 3.99
N LYS A 81 -4.46 15.81 3.05
CA LYS A 81 -5.48 15.16 2.21
C LYS A 81 -4.84 14.10 1.29
N PRO A 82 -5.58 13.04 0.91
CA PRO A 82 -5.14 12.14 -0.16
C PRO A 82 -5.06 12.89 -1.50
N TRP A 83 -4.41 12.29 -2.49
CA TRP A 83 -4.27 12.93 -3.80
C TRP A 83 -5.48 12.67 -4.68
N CYS A 84 -6.09 13.75 -5.15
CA CYS A 84 -7.09 13.77 -6.21
C CYS A 84 -6.42 14.34 -7.45
N ILE A 85 -6.27 13.56 -8.51
CA ILE A 85 -5.54 13.95 -9.72
C ILE A 85 -6.48 13.86 -10.91
N GLU A 86 -6.62 14.93 -11.68
CA GLU A 86 -7.36 14.92 -12.94
C GLU A 86 -6.42 15.36 -14.08
N ARG A 87 -6.28 14.51 -15.10
CA ARG A 87 -5.46 14.78 -16.29
C ARG A 87 -4.05 15.32 -15.95
N GLY A 88 -3.41 14.66 -14.99
CA GLY A 88 -2.05 14.96 -14.53
C GLY A 88 -1.93 16.15 -13.57
N ARG A 89 -3.03 16.76 -13.14
CA ARG A 89 -3.03 17.90 -12.21
C ARG A 89 -3.60 17.50 -10.85
N VAL A 90 -2.86 17.79 -9.79
CA VAL A 90 -3.35 17.62 -8.41
C VAL A 90 -4.41 18.69 -8.12
N LEU A 91 -5.56 18.26 -7.62
CA LEU A 91 -6.67 19.12 -7.23
C LEU A 91 -6.77 19.19 -5.71
N ASP A 92 -6.98 20.40 -5.16
CA ASP A 92 -7.34 20.59 -3.75
C ASP A 92 -8.86 20.62 -3.60
N VAL A 93 -9.46 19.43 -3.58
CA VAL A 93 -10.90 19.22 -3.46
C VAL A 93 -11.21 18.27 -2.31
N ASP A 94 -12.48 18.16 -1.93
CA ASP A 94 -12.90 17.05 -1.07
C ASP A 94 -12.78 15.73 -1.83
N TRP A 95 -12.16 14.74 -1.21
CA TRP A 95 -11.84 13.50 -1.89
C TRP A 95 -13.04 12.58 -2.06
N ILE A 96 -14.05 12.67 -1.19
CA ILE A 96 -15.28 11.89 -1.31
C ILE A 96 -16.04 12.42 -2.52
N GLU A 97 -16.19 13.75 -2.61
CA GLU A 97 -16.82 14.37 -3.77
C GLU A 97 -16.05 14.07 -5.06
N PHE A 98 -14.72 14.06 -5.02
CA PHE A 98 -13.91 13.66 -6.16
C PHE A 98 -14.21 12.23 -6.61
N VAL A 99 -14.20 11.26 -5.69
CA VAL A 99 -14.54 9.85 -6.00
C VAL A 99 -15.99 9.70 -6.46
N ASN A 100 -16.92 10.52 -5.96
CA ASN A 100 -18.32 10.55 -6.43
C ASN A 100 -18.43 10.94 -7.92
N THR A 101 -17.42 11.57 -8.51
CA THR A 101 -17.38 11.92 -9.95
C THR A 101 -16.67 10.90 -10.83
N PHE A 102 -16.23 9.77 -10.27
CA PHE A 102 -15.53 8.73 -11.02
C PHE A 102 -16.37 8.14 -12.15
N GLU A 103 -15.76 7.99 -13.31
CA GLU A 103 -16.35 7.40 -14.51
C GLU A 103 -15.46 6.27 -15.04
N ALA A 104 -15.92 5.60 -16.09
CA ALA A 104 -15.18 4.48 -16.69
C ALA A 104 -13.78 4.94 -17.13
N GLY A 105 -12.75 4.19 -16.71
CA GLY A 105 -11.34 4.51 -17.00
C GLY A 105 -10.65 5.34 -15.91
N ASP A 106 -11.39 5.87 -14.92
CA ASP A 106 -10.78 6.44 -13.72
C ASP A 106 -10.19 5.34 -12.83
N ILE A 107 -9.18 5.69 -12.01
CA ILE A 107 -8.39 4.74 -11.24
C ILE A 107 -8.41 5.08 -9.76
N PHE A 108 -8.63 4.06 -8.93
CA PHE A 108 -8.53 4.15 -7.48
C PHE A 108 -7.32 3.38 -6.98
N ILE A 109 -6.32 4.07 -6.42
CA ILE A 109 -5.09 3.48 -5.89
C ILE A 109 -5.11 3.49 -4.37
N LYS A 110 -5.03 2.30 -3.77
CA LYS A 110 -4.95 2.14 -2.32
C LYS A 110 -4.23 0.87 -1.91
N GLY A 111 -3.13 1.01 -1.17
CA GLY A 111 -2.44 -0.12 -0.55
C GLY A 111 -3.24 -0.83 0.54
N ALA A 112 -2.78 -2.03 0.90
CA ALA A 112 -3.42 -2.94 1.84
C ALA A 112 -2.53 -3.30 3.04
N ASN A 113 -3.13 -3.98 4.03
CA ASN A 113 -2.46 -4.51 5.22
C ASN A 113 -2.13 -5.99 5.10
N ALA A 114 -2.80 -6.70 4.18
CA ALA A 114 -2.62 -8.12 3.95
C ALA A 114 -2.80 -8.44 2.46
N ILE A 115 -2.15 -9.52 2.03
CA ILE A 115 -2.40 -10.24 0.78
C ILE A 115 -2.43 -11.73 1.11
N ASP A 116 -3.20 -12.54 0.39
CA ASP A 116 -3.17 -14.00 0.53
C ASP A 116 -2.88 -14.71 -0.80
N PRO A 117 -2.52 -16.01 -0.78
CA PRO A 117 -2.23 -16.78 -2.00
C PRO A 117 -3.41 -16.92 -2.96
N GLY A 118 -4.63 -16.61 -2.52
CA GLY A 118 -5.83 -16.63 -3.35
C GLY A 118 -6.03 -15.34 -4.16
N GLY A 119 -5.09 -14.40 -4.12
CA GLY A 119 -5.21 -13.11 -4.79
C GLY A 119 -6.19 -12.16 -4.10
N ASN A 120 -6.45 -12.37 -2.80
CA ASN A 120 -7.23 -11.42 -2.01
C ASN A 120 -6.32 -10.46 -1.25
N VAL A 121 -6.80 -9.24 -1.04
CA VAL A 121 -6.12 -8.26 -0.18
C VAL A 121 -7.01 -7.84 0.97
N GLY A 122 -6.40 -7.66 2.14
CA GLY A 122 -7.08 -7.27 3.35
C GLY A 122 -6.68 -5.88 3.82
N ILE A 123 -7.66 -5.07 4.20
CA ILE A 123 -7.47 -3.70 4.68
C ILE A 123 -8.01 -3.60 6.11
N LEU A 124 -7.18 -3.12 7.04
CA LEU A 124 -7.62 -2.80 8.39
C LEU A 124 -8.42 -1.49 8.39
N LEU A 125 -9.52 -1.48 9.12
CA LEU A 125 -10.47 -0.37 9.17
C LEU A 125 -10.45 0.26 10.56
N GLY A 126 -9.85 1.44 10.70
CA GLY A 126 -9.82 2.19 11.96
C GLY A 126 -11.00 3.14 12.17
N ASP A 127 -11.97 3.16 11.25
CA ASP A 127 -13.12 4.05 11.25
C ASP A 127 -14.41 3.21 11.16
N LEU A 128 -15.44 3.57 11.93
CA LEU A 128 -16.71 2.83 11.99
C LEU A 128 -17.45 2.80 10.64
N GLN A 129 -17.15 3.75 9.75
CA GLN A 129 -17.68 3.78 8.38
C GLN A 129 -16.74 3.11 7.36
N GLY A 130 -15.69 2.42 7.81
CA GLY A 130 -14.73 1.70 6.97
C GLY A 130 -13.67 2.58 6.31
N GLY A 131 -13.53 3.84 6.74
CA GLY A 131 -12.50 4.75 6.24
C GLY A 131 -12.56 4.96 4.73
N THR A 132 -11.40 5.15 4.09
CA THR A 132 -11.34 5.45 2.66
C THR A 132 -12.00 4.39 1.79
N ILE A 133 -11.74 3.10 2.06
CA ILE A 133 -12.28 2.02 1.23
C ILE A 133 -13.77 1.79 1.50
N GLY A 134 -14.22 1.81 2.77
CA GLY A 134 -15.63 1.63 3.10
C GLY A 134 -16.52 2.71 2.49
N LYS A 135 -16.05 3.96 2.51
CA LYS A 135 -16.77 5.11 1.92
C LYS A 135 -16.75 5.12 0.38
N SER A 136 -15.84 4.39 -0.27
CA SER A 136 -15.69 4.40 -1.73
C SER A 136 -16.22 3.14 -2.40
N ILE A 137 -16.19 1.98 -1.72
CA ILE A 137 -16.34 0.66 -2.35
C ILE A 137 -17.66 0.52 -3.12
N GLY A 138 -18.76 1.09 -2.61
CA GLY A 138 -20.05 1.06 -3.31
C GLY A 138 -20.00 1.74 -4.67
N ILE A 139 -19.37 2.92 -4.75
CA ILE A 139 -19.18 3.67 -6.01
C ILE A 139 -18.26 2.91 -6.94
N LEU A 140 -17.13 2.44 -6.42
CA LEU A 140 -16.12 1.73 -7.20
C LEU A 140 -16.71 0.47 -7.84
N LYS A 141 -17.49 -0.31 -7.08
CA LYS A 141 -18.14 -1.53 -7.58
C LYS A 141 -19.31 -1.23 -8.49
N ALA A 142 -20.17 -0.28 -8.16
CA ALA A 142 -21.33 0.06 -8.99
C ALA A 142 -20.93 0.57 -10.38
N ARG A 143 -19.79 1.25 -10.48
CA ARG A 143 -19.30 1.83 -11.74
C ARG A 143 -18.20 1.01 -12.42
N GLY A 144 -17.78 -0.11 -11.82
CA GLY A 144 -16.69 -0.93 -12.36
C GLY A 144 -15.33 -0.22 -12.38
N ILE A 145 -15.08 0.67 -11.43
CA ILE A 145 -13.80 1.38 -11.31
C ILE A 145 -12.71 0.40 -10.90
N GLN A 146 -11.60 0.43 -11.62
CA GLN A 146 -10.45 -0.42 -11.30
C GLN A 146 -9.79 0.04 -10.00
N ILE A 147 -9.56 -0.93 -9.10
CA ILE A 147 -8.88 -0.72 -7.83
C ILE A 147 -7.48 -1.30 -7.94
N ILE A 148 -6.46 -0.45 -7.93
CA ILE A 148 -5.05 -0.88 -7.94
C ILE A 148 -4.53 -0.88 -6.51
N VAL A 149 -4.00 -2.02 -6.08
CA VAL A 149 -3.54 -2.26 -4.72
C VAL A 149 -2.03 -2.50 -4.74
N PRO A 150 -1.23 -1.46 -4.52
CA PRO A 150 0.20 -1.61 -4.31
C PRO A 150 0.45 -2.19 -2.91
N VAL A 151 0.97 -3.41 -2.85
CA VAL A 151 1.16 -4.14 -1.59
C VAL A 151 2.38 -5.05 -1.71
N GLY A 152 3.29 -4.97 -0.74
CA GLY A 152 4.46 -5.84 -0.74
C GLY A 152 4.15 -7.20 -0.10
N LEU A 153 4.90 -8.21 -0.52
CA LEU A 153 4.72 -9.59 -0.07
C LEU A 153 5.13 -9.80 1.39
N GLU A 154 5.68 -8.78 2.07
CA GLU A 154 5.89 -8.82 3.52
C GLU A 154 4.58 -8.93 4.31
N LYS A 155 3.45 -8.63 3.65
CA LYS A 155 2.10 -8.66 4.20
C LYS A 155 1.34 -9.94 3.83
N MET A 156 2.02 -10.96 3.31
CA MET A 156 1.39 -12.23 2.99
C MET A 156 0.85 -12.90 4.27
N ILE A 157 -0.43 -13.27 4.27
CA ILE A 157 -1.10 -14.00 5.35
C ILE A 157 -1.76 -15.27 4.81
N PRO A 158 -2.13 -16.24 5.68
CA PRO A 158 -2.77 -17.48 5.22
C PRO A 158 -4.13 -17.27 4.52
N SER A 159 -4.96 -16.33 5.00
CA SER A 159 -6.26 -16.04 4.38
C SER A 159 -6.86 -14.70 4.85
N CYS A 160 -7.10 -13.80 3.90
CA CYS A 160 -7.83 -12.55 4.13
C CYS A 160 -9.31 -12.82 4.43
N LEU A 161 -9.91 -13.82 3.79
CA LEU A 161 -11.31 -14.19 4.05
C LEU A 161 -11.52 -14.73 5.47
N ALA A 162 -10.58 -15.51 6.01
CA ALA A 162 -10.63 -15.96 7.40
C ALA A 162 -10.52 -14.77 8.36
N ALA A 163 -9.60 -13.83 8.09
CA ALA A 163 -9.46 -12.61 8.88
C ALA A 163 -10.74 -11.76 8.86
N GLN A 164 -11.36 -11.55 7.70
CA GLN A 164 -12.62 -10.81 7.56
C GLN A 164 -13.77 -11.42 8.36
N LYS A 165 -13.88 -12.76 8.40
CA LYS A 165 -14.95 -13.43 9.17
C LYS A 165 -14.85 -13.12 10.67
N LEU A 166 -13.63 -13.11 11.21
CA LEU A 166 -13.37 -12.94 12.63
C LEU A 166 -13.42 -11.47 13.06
N MET A 167 -12.84 -10.57 12.27
CA MET A 167 -12.58 -9.18 12.67
C MET A 167 -13.80 -8.26 12.56
N GLY A 168 -13.76 -7.17 13.32
CA GLY A 168 -14.76 -6.10 13.37
C GLY A 168 -14.47 -5.18 14.55
N ILE A 169 -14.63 -3.85 14.38
CA ILE A 169 -14.40 -2.87 15.46
C ILE A 169 -15.25 -3.25 16.69
N GLU A 170 -16.55 -3.46 16.46
CA GLU A 170 -17.53 -3.83 17.50
C GLU A 170 -17.49 -5.31 17.92
N LYS A 171 -16.77 -6.17 17.18
CA LYS A 171 -16.58 -7.58 17.57
C LYS A 171 -15.44 -7.75 18.58
N SER A 172 -14.52 -6.81 18.64
CA SER A 172 -13.31 -6.90 19.46
C SER A 172 -13.58 -6.48 20.90
N ALA A 173 -13.53 -7.42 21.84
CA ALA A 173 -13.71 -7.15 23.27
C ALA A 173 -12.54 -6.35 23.88
N GLY A 174 -11.31 -6.71 23.54
CA GLY A 174 -10.09 -6.02 23.98
C GLY A 174 -8.98 -6.14 22.94
N THR A 175 -8.14 -5.11 22.82
CA THR A 175 -7.08 -5.04 21.81
C THR A 175 -5.81 -4.43 22.38
N LEU A 176 -4.66 -4.93 21.91
CA LEU A 176 -3.37 -4.25 22.08
C LEU A 176 -3.19 -3.31 20.88
N GLY A 177 -3.47 -2.01 21.11
CA GLY A 177 -3.60 -1.01 20.05
C GLY A 177 -5.05 -0.71 19.67
N MET A 178 -5.22 0.14 18.65
CA MET A 178 -6.52 0.66 18.21
C MET A 178 -7.40 -0.48 17.66
N LYS A 179 -8.66 -0.55 18.10
CA LYS A 179 -9.64 -1.47 17.53
C LYS A 179 -9.77 -1.26 16.02
N SER A 180 -9.87 -2.35 15.27
CA SER A 180 -9.95 -2.30 13.82
C SER A 180 -10.97 -3.30 13.28
N GLY A 181 -11.69 -2.89 12.24
CA GLY A 181 -12.43 -3.78 11.37
C GLY A 181 -11.55 -4.32 10.26
N TYR A 182 -12.14 -5.08 9.35
CA TYR A 182 -11.42 -5.71 8.24
C TYR A 182 -12.34 -5.82 7.03
N ILE A 183 -11.82 -5.47 5.86
CA ILE A 183 -12.46 -5.75 4.57
C ILE A 183 -11.48 -6.45 3.64
N THR A 184 -11.99 -7.43 2.92
CA THR A 184 -11.28 -8.18 1.90
C THR A 184 -11.77 -7.75 0.53
N LEU A 185 -10.83 -7.42 -0.37
CA LEU A 185 -11.09 -7.23 -1.79
C LEU A 185 -10.54 -8.44 -2.54
N SER A 186 -11.39 -9.09 -3.32
CA SER A 186 -11.06 -10.31 -4.08
C SER A 186 -10.86 -10.06 -5.58
N ASP A 187 -11.07 -8.82 -6.02
CA ASP A 187 -11.14 -8.41 -7.43
C ASP A 187 -10.40 -7.07 -7.65
N ALA A 188 -9.26 -6.93 -6.98
CA ALA A 188 -8.37 -5.79 -7.15
C ALA A 188 -7.17 -6.15 -8.03
N THR A 189 -6.64 -5.17 -8.76
CA THR A 189 -5.35 -5.30 -9.45
C THR A 189 -4.23 -5.18 -8.43
N ILE A 190 -3.63 -6.31 -8.05
CA ILE A 190 -2.54 -6.35 -7.08
C ILE A 190 -1.22 -6.09 -7.79
N ILE A 191 -0.41 -5.17 -7.24
CA ILE A 191 0.97 -4.96 -7.68
C ILE A 191 1.90 -5.19 -6.50
N SER A 192 2.58 -6.34 -6.51
CA SER A 192 3.64 -6.68 -5.56
C SER A 192 5.02 -6.62 -6.22
N GLU A 193 6.08 -7.01 -5.51
CA GLU A 193 7.43 -7.06 -6.06
C GLU A 193 7.54 -8.01 -7.27
N ILE A 194 6.77 -9.11 -7.28
CA ILE A 194 6.77 -10.07 -8.39
C ILE A 194 6.17 -9.42 -9.65
N GLU A 195 4.98 -8.85 -9.56
CA GLU A 195 4.37 -8.13 -10.68
C GLU A 195 5.25 -6.96 -11.12
N SER A 196 5.93 -6.31 -10.17
CA SER A 196 6.81 -5.18 -10.49
C SER A 196 7.99 -5.57 -11.35
N LEU A 197 8.65 -6.70 -11.07
CA LEU A 197 9.76 -7.20 -11.88
C LEU A 197 9.27 -7.62 -13.27
N LYS A 198 8.06 -8.19 -13.36
CA LYS A 198 7.45 -8.53 -14.64
C LYS A 198 7.13 -7.28 -15.46
N ILE A 199 6.52 -6.26 -14.85
CA ILE A 199 6.13 -5.01 -15.52
C ILE A 199 7.35 -4.20 -15.97
N LEU A 200 8.38 -4.12 -15.13
CA LEU A 200 9.52 -3.23 -15.37
C LEU A 200 10.59 -3.85 -16.25
N LEU A 201 10.81 -5.17 -16.16
CA LEU A 201 11.95 -5.86 -16.77
C LEU A 201 11.56 -7.14 -17.54
N ASP A 202 10.28 -7.49 -17.62
CA ASP A 202 9.78 -8.77 -18.17
C ASP A 202 10.41 -10.01 -17.51
N LEU A 203 10.64 -9.95 -16.19
CA LEU A 203 11.24 -11.05 -15.42
C LEU A 203 10.23 -11.79 -14.56
N ASP A 204 10.28 -13.11 -14.62
CA ASP A 204 9.51 -13.99 -13.74
C ASP A 204 10.27 -14.19 -12.42
N ALA A 205 9.58 -13.91 -11.32
CA ALA A 205 10.15 -13.91 -9.97
C ALA A 205 9.30 -14.75 -9.01
N ILE A 206 9.96 -15.32 -8.00
CA ILE A 206 9.33 -16.07 -6.92
C ILE A 206 9.87 -15.55 -5.59
N GLN A 207 8.99 -15.32 -4.62
CA GLN A 207 9.40 -15.08 -3.24
C GLN A 207 9.81 -16.41 -2.59
N VAL A 208 11.06 -16.50 -2.16
CA VAL A 208 11.66 -17.71 -1.59
C VAL A 208 11.93 -17.61 -0.09
N ALA A 209 11.92 -16.39 0.47
CA ALA A 209 12.00 -16.16 1.90
C ALA A 209 11.34 -14.82 2.28
N ALA A 210 10.99 -14.67 3.55
CA ALA A 210 10.40 -13.46 4.11
C ALA A 210 10.86 -13.24 5.56
N GLY A 211 10.87 -11.98 5.99
CA GLY A 211 11.34 -11.59 7.32
C GLY A 211 12.87 -11.49 7.39
N GLY A 212 13.33 -10.67 8.33
CA GLY A 212 14.74 -10.37 8.54
C GLY A 212 14.91 -9.55 9.81
N VAL A 213 16.15 -9.18 10.13
CA VAL A 213 16.52 -8.43 11.34
C VAL A 213 17.52 -7.33 10.99
N GLY A 214 17.70 -6.34 11.87
CA GLY A 214 18.71 -5.30 11.70
C GLY A 214 18.34 -4.29 10.63
N GLY A 215 17.05 -3.94 10.53
CA GLY A 215 16.53 -3.06 9.49
C GLY A 215 16.02 -3.81 8.25
N MET A 216 15.99 -5.15 8.29
CA MET A 216 15.37 -6.00 7.28
C MET A 216 14.06 -6.61 7.80
N GLU A 217 13.46 -6.04 8.85
CA GLU A 217 12.15 -6.44 9.34
C GLU A 217 11.11 -6.24 8.22
N GLY A 218 10.36 -7.30 7.90
CA GLY A 218 9.46 -7.31 6.74
C GLY A 218 10.18 -7.35 5.39
N ALA A 219 11.43 -7.82 5.32
CA ALA A 219 12.07 -8.04 4.04
C ALA A 219 11.42 -9.19 3.25
N VAL A 220 11.56 -9.12 1.93
CA VAL A 220 11.26 -10.22 1.02
C VAL A 220 12.55 -10.66 0.33
N VAL A 221 12.71 -11.96 0.09
CA VAL A 221 13.82 -12.53 -0.69
C VAL A 221 13.24 -13.13 -1.95
N LEU A 222 13.71 -12.64 -3.10
CA LEU A 222 13.22 -13.05 -4.41
C LEU A 222 14.30 -13.85 -5.14
N ALA A 223 13.86 -14.88 -5.85
CA ALA A 223 14.61 -15.56 -6.90
C ALA A 223 14.03 -15.17 -8.26
N VAL A 224 14.90 -14.81 -9.21
CA VAL A 224 14.49 -14.30 -10.52
C VAL A 224 15.22 -15.06 -11.62
N ASN A 225 14.47 -15.51 -12.63
CA ASN A 225 15.04 -16.08 -13.84
C ASN A 225 15.40 -14.98 -14.83
N TYR A 226 16.59 -15.06 -15.42
CA TYR A 226 17.06 -14.13 -16.45
C TYR A 226 17.78 -14.85 -17.60
N LYS A 227 17.81 -14.18 -18.76
CA LYS A 227 18.24 -14.78 -20.04
C LYS A 227 19.68 -14.43 -20.43
N ASP A 228 20.12 -13.21 -20.17
CA ASP A 228 21.42 -12.69 -20.62
C ASP A 228 22.03 -11.69 -19.61
N GLU A 229 23.30 -11.36 -19.82
CA GLU A 229 24.08 -10.50 -18.94
C GLU A 229 23.55 -9.05 -18.89
N ALA A 230 23.01 -8.53 -20.00
CA ALA A 230 22.46 -7.17 -20.03
C ALA A 230 21.26 -7.03 -19.10
N THR A 231 20.36 -8.01 -19.14
CA THR A 231 19.20 -8.12 -18.27
C THR A 231 19.59 -8.22 -16.79
N GLU A 232 20.63 -9.00 -16.49
CA GLU A 232 21.19 -9.12 -15.14
C GLU A 232 21.77 -7.81 -14.62
N GLN A 233 22.54 -7.10 -15.46
CA GLN A 233 23.12 -5.81 -15.11
C GLN A 233 22.03 -4.77 -14.83
N GLU A 234 20.96 -4.74 -15.63
CA GLU A 234 19.82 -3.86 -15.43
C GLU A 234 19.08 -4.18 -14.11
N LEU A 235 18.80 -5.46 -13.86
CA LEU A 235 18.21 -5.93 -12.61
C LEU A 235 19.04 -5.47 -11.40
N PHE A 236 20.33 -5.76 -11.37
CA PHE A 236 21.16 -5.38 -10.23
C PHE A 236 21.34 -3.86 -10.11
N LYS A 237 21.34 -3.11 -11.21
CA LYS A 237 21.35 -1.64 -11.17
C LYS A 237 20.07 -1.11 -10.50
N LEU A 238 18.91 -1.64 -10.87
CA LEU A 238 17.63 -1.30 -10.26
C LEU A 238 17.64 -1.63 -8.77
N ILE A 239 17.92 -2.90 -8.41
CA ILE A 239 17.88 -3.38 -7.03
C ILE A 239 18.87 -2.63 -6.14
N LYS A 240 20.14 -2.47 -6.55
CA LYS A 240 21.14 -1.71 -5.78
C LYS A 240 20.75 -0.24 -5.58
N GLY A 241 20.09 0.36 -6.57
CA GLY A 241 19.55 1.72 -6.45
C GLY A 241 18.44 1.82 -5.41
N LEU A 242 17.53 0.84 -5.39
CA LEU A 242 16.41 0.79 -4.45
C LEU A 242 16.83 0.45 -3.02
N SER A 243 17.86 -0.40 -2.83
CA SER A 243 18.38 -0.75 -1.50
C SER A 243 19.00 0.43 -0.73
N ARG A 244 19.18 1.58 -1.38
CA ARG A 244 19.63 2.84 -0.75
C ARG A 244 18.47 3.70 -0.23
N LYS A 245 17.23 3.30 -0.49
CA LYS A 245 16.05 4.06 -0.03
C LYS A 245 16.00 4.08 1.48
N GLN A 246 15.82 5.28 2.04
CA GLN A 246 15.68 5.44 3.48
C GLN A 246 14.40 4.77 3.96
N ARG A 247 14.49 4.14 5.13
CA ARG A 247 13.32 3.57 5.81
C ARG A 247 12.47 4.71 6.36
N LEU A 248 11.16 4.57 6.24
CA LEU A 248 10.24 5.52 6.85
C LEU A 248 10.21 5.28 8.36
N ASN A 249 10.53 6.30 9.15
CA ASN A 249 10.41 6.26 10.60
C ASN A 249 9.06 6.85 11.02
N ILE A 250 8.01 6.03 10.97
CA ILE A 250 6.64 6.48 11.25
C ILE A 250 6.25 6.03 12.65
N LYS A 251 5.84 7.01 13.46
CA LYS A 251 5.31 6.78 14.80
C LYS A 251 3.78 6.68 14.75
N ARG A 252 3.23 5.86 15.64
CA ARG A 252 1.80 5.91 15.95
C ARG A 252 1.51 7.15 16.80
N LYS A 253 0.23 7.50 16.95
CA LYS A 253 -0.21 8.57 17.84
C LYS A 253 0.22 8.33 19.30
N SER A 254 0.37 9.42 20.05
CA SER A 254 0.71 9.41 21.47
C SER A 254 -0.37 8.68 22.28
N CYS A 255 0.03 7.91 23.31
CA CYS A 255 -0.93 7.33 24.25
C CYS A 255 -1.44 8.32 25.30
N ARG A 256 -0.72 9.44 25.53
CA ARG A 256 -0.92 10.31 26.71
C ARG A 256 -2.35 10.84 26.83
N ASP A 257 -2.97 11.14 25.69
CA ASP A 257 -4.32 11.73 25.58
C ASP A 257 -5.16 10.94 24.57
N CYS A 258 -4.89 9.63 24.45
CA CYS A 258 -5.54 8.77 23.48
C CYS A 258 -6.92 8.32 23.96
N GLU A 259 -7.96 8.68 23.21
CA GLU A 259 -9.35 8.27 23.49
C GLU A 259 -9.68 6.85 23.00
N ASP A 260 -8.80 6.20 22.23
CA ASP A 260 -9.05 4.83 21.77
C ASP A 260 -8.81 3.83 22.91
N PRO A 261 -9.83 3.05 23.32
CA PRO A 261 -9.66 2.06 24.38
C PRO A 261 -8.76 0.90 23.90
N CYS A 262 -7.63 0.68 24.59
CA CYS A 262 -6.75 -0.46 24.36
C CYS A 262 -5.93 -0.80 25.62
N VAL A 263 -5.37 -2.02 25.68
CA VAL A 263 -4.62 -2.51 26.86
C VAL A 263 -3.11 -2.21 26.80
N MET A 264 -2.69 -1.21 26.01
CA MET A 264 -1.27 -0.85 25.85
C MET A 264 -0.67 -0.11 27.04
N LEU A 265 -1.50 0.63 27.77
CA LEU A 265 -1.12 1.22 29.03
C LEU A 265 -1.75 0.35 30.11
N ASP A 266 -0.95 -0.11 31.07
CA ASP A 266 -1.50 -0.59 32.33
C ASP A 266 -2.19 0.62 32.99
N ASN A 267 -3.48 0.47 33.31
CA ASN A 267 -4.25 1.49 34.04
C ASN A 267 -3.63 1.77 35.41
#